data_AF-A0A355EKV9-F1
#
_entry.id   AF-A0A355EKV9-F1
#
_cell.length_a   1.000
_cell.length_b   1.000
_cell.length_c   1.000
_cell.angle_alpha   90.00
_cell.angle_beta   90.00
_cell.angle_gamma   90.00
#
_symmetry.space_group_name_H-M   'P 1'
#
loop_
_entity.id
_entity.type
_entity.pdbx_description
1 polymer ?
#
loop_
_entity_poly.entity_id
_entity_poly.type
_entity_poly.pdbx_seq_one_letter_code
_entity_poly.pdbx_strand_id
1 'polypeptide(L)'
;MAGLFFNVLIICVFLVSLSPAASAAPQKTNLSKQQSCTGCHGEFSSVLPAKHPRVTAKDISACTSCHAPDPQNKAAAKPYSSKLHLSHMQPDAKLDCLACHTWKPGKTFGLKGAKKPLGTLTTEGMDQIRQIFASWASSKYLDAHHGKKNVTCSACHERKLPESGDTVASDRCLACHGDIEKLAKKTEPKDFPDRNPH
;
A
#
# COMPACT_ATOMS: atom_id res chain seq x y z
N MET A 1 -80.90 30.27 -25.61
CA MET A 1 -80.04 29.42 -24.76
C MET A 1 -78.63 29.49 -25.38
N ALA A 2 -77.81 30.46 -24.96
CA ALA A 2 -76.70 30.28 -24.01
C ALA A 2 -75.62 29.32 -24.58
N GLY A 3 -74.35 29.68 -24.79
CA GLY A 3 -73.63 30.92 -24.54
C GLY A 3 -72.19 30.83 -25.09
N LEU A 4 -71.63 32.02 -25.26
CA LEU A 4 -70.25 32.47 -25.49
C LEU A 4 -69.07 31.47 -25.49
N PHE A 5 -68.29 31.59 -26.58
CA PHE A 5 -66.83 31.71 -26.67
C PHE A 5 -66.03 31.69 -25.35
N PHE A 6 -64.92 30.94 -25.30
CA PHE A 6 -63.58 31.52 -25.07
C PHE A 6 -62.47 30.49 -25.32
N ASN A 7 -61.50 30.89 -26.15
CA ASN A 7 -60.21 30.24 -26.33
C ASN A 7 -59.44 30.19 -25.01
N VAL A 8 -58.96 29.01 -24.61
CA VAL A 8 -57.95 28.89 -23.55
C VAL A 8 -56.73 28.19 -24.13
N LEU A 9 -55.75 29.02 -24.47
CA LEU A 9 -54.38 28.69 -24.80
C LEU A 9 -53.71 28.10 -23.55
N ILE A 10 -53.51 26.78 -23.52
CA ILE A 10 -52.80 26.10 -22.43
C ILE A 10 -51.29 26.29 -22.65
N ILE A 11 -50.72 27.31 -22.01
CA ILE A 11 -49.27 27.47 -21.87
C ILE A 11 -48.84 26.68 -20.62
N CYS A 12 -48.34 25.46 -20.82
CA CYS A 12 -47.67 24.68 -19.78
C CYS A 12 -46.28 25.26 -19.50
N VAL A 13 -46.19 26.19 -18.55
CA VAL A 13 -44.91 26.64 -17.98
C VAL A 13 -44.31 25.48 -17.18
N PHE A 14 -43.33 24.79 -17.76
CA PHE A 14 -42.45 23.86 -17.05
C PHE A 14 -41.61 24.64 -16.04
N LEU A 15 -42.02 24.60 -14.77
CA LEU A 15 -41.19 24.98 -13.62
C LEU A 15 -40.06 23.95 -13.48
N VAL A 16 -38.92 24.22 -14.13
CA VAL A 16 -37.66 23.51 -13.88
C VAL A 16 -37.16 23.95 -12.51
N SER A 17 -37.48 23.16 -11.48
CA SER A 17 -36.87 23.31 -10.16
C SER A 17 -35.41 22.87 -10.25
N LEU A 18 -34.49 23.83 -10.42
CA LEU A 18 -33.07 23.59 -10.17
C LEU A 18 -32.89 23.35 -8.67
N SER A 19 -32.90 22.08 -8.26
CA SER A 19 -32.32 21.71 -6.97
C SER A 19 -30.81 21.91 -7.07
N PRO A 20 -30.18 22.74 -6.23
CA PRO A 20 -28.73 22.71 -6.12
C PRO A 20 -28.35 21.31 -5.63
N ALA A 21 -27.60 20.58 -6.44
CA ALA A 21 -26.91 19.38 -6.01
C ALA A 21 -26.04 19.79 -4.82
N ALA A 22 -26.49 19.43 -3.61
CA ALA A 22 -25.65 19.47 -2.44
C ALA A 22 -24.50 18.50 -2.73
N SER A 23 -23.38 19.05 -3.20
CA SER A 23 -22.10 18.35 -3.24
C SER A 23 -21.82 17.89 -1.82
N ALA A 24 -22.10 16.62 -1.55
CA ALA A 24 -21.62 15.94 -0.36
C ALA A 24 -20.09 16.05 -0.40
N ALA A 25 -19.55 16.97 0.39
CA ALA A 25 -18.12 17.06 0.61
C ALA A 25 -17.64 15.67 1.08
N PRO A 26 -16.53 15.14 0.54
CA PRO A 26 -16.01 13.86 0.99
C PRO A 26 -15.73 13.97 2.49
N GLN A 27 -16.38 13.12 3.29
CA GLN A 27 -16.10 12.99 4.71
C GLN A 27 -14.61 12.68 4.87
N LYS A 28 -13.84 13.67 5.31
CA LYS A 28 -12.48 13.48 5.79
C LYS A 28 -12.58 12.73 7.11
N THR A 29 -12.66 11.40 7.05
CA THR A 29 -12.48 10.56 8.23
C THR A 29 -11.07 10.82 8.77
N ASN A 30 -11.00 11.28 10.02
CA ASN A 30 -9.78 11.59 10.79
C ASN A 30 -8.89 10.35 11.10
N LEU A 31 -8.77 9.39 10.17
CA LEU A 31 -7.98 8.17 10.31
C LEU A 31 -6.48 8.43 10.49
N SER A 32 -6.00 9.60 10.08
CA SER A 32 -4.59 10.02 10.21
C SER A 32 -4.12 10.18 11.68
N LYS A 33 -5.04 10.30 12.65
CA LYS A 33 -4.70 10.53 14.06
C LYS A 33 -4.53 9.27 14.91
N GLN A 34 -4.80 8.08 14.38
CA GLN A 34 -4.60 6.83 15.11
C GLN A 34 -3.10 6.49 15.17
N GLN A 35 -2.45 6.97 16.23
CA GLN A 35 -1.06 6.64 16.56
C GLN A 35 -0.92 5.27 17.24
N SER A 36 -2.06 4.61 17.54
CA SER A 36 -2.14 3.36 18.28
C SER A 36 -2.90 2.31 17.47
N CYS A 37 -2.36 1.09 17.44
CA CYS A 37 -3.00 -0.08 16.83
C CYS A 37 -4.33 -0.41 17.54
N THR A 38 -4.46 -0.04 18.82
CA THR A 38 -5.70 -0.28 19.58
C THR A 38 -6.87 0.58 19.17
N GLY A 39 -6.67 1.54 18.27
CA GLY A 39 -7.80 2.24 17.66
C GLY A 39 -8.61 1.35 16.70
N CYS A 40 -8.03 0.27 16.18
CA CYS A 40 -8.70 -0.71 15.33
C CYS A 40 -8.70 -2.13 15.92
N HIS A 41 -7.70 -2.49 16.72
CA HIS A 41 -7.55 -3.82 17.33
C HIS A 41 -7.77 -3.76 18.84
N GLY A 42 -8.90 -4.25 19.35
CA GLY A 42 -9.17 -4.26 20.80
C GLY A 42 -8.14 -5.07 21.60
N GLU A 43 -7.67 -6.17 21.02
CA GLU A 43 -6.64 -7.06 21.57
C GLU A 43 -5.80 -7.66 20.45
N PHE A 44 -4.56 -8.05 20.77
CA PHE A 44 -3.63 -8.58 19.76
C PHE A 44 -3.62 -10.10 19.64
N SER A 45 -4.28 -10.82 20.56
CA SER A 45 -4.36 -12.28 20.56
C SER A 45 -5.01 -12.85 19.30
N SER A 46 -5.89 -12.08 18.65
CA SER A 46 -6.55 -12.46 17.40
C SER A 46 -5.71 -12.20 16.13
N VAL A 47 -4.66 -11.38 16.21
CA VAL A 47 -3.83 -10.98 15.06
C VAL A 47 -2.37 -11.44 15.17
N LEU A 48 -1.95 -11.88 16.36
CA LEU A 48 -0.64 -12.48 16.60
C LEU A 48 -0.75 -14.01 16.68
N PRO A 49 0.26 -14.77 16.21
CA PRO A 49 0.29 -16.21 16.39
C PRO A 49 0.18 -16.61 17.86
N ALA A 50 -0.47 -17.74 18.16
CA ALA A 50 -0.67 -18.21 19.54
C ALA A 50 0.63 -18.36 20.36
N LYS A 51 1.77 -18.62 19.70
CA LYS A 51 3.10 -18.74 20.35
C LYS A 51 3.84 -17.41 20.48
N HIS A 52 3.29 -16.30 20.02
CA HIS A 52 3.95 -15.00 20.12
C HIS A 52 3.97 -14.53 21.58
N PRO A 53 5.12 -14.03 22.10
CA PRO A 53 5.17 -13.45 23.44
C PRO A 53 4.15 -12.33 23.61
N ARG A 54 3.62 -12.16 24.83
CA ARG A 54 2.67 -11.08 25.10
C ARG A 54 3.34 -9.72 24.90
N VAL A 55 2.73 -8.87 24.07
CA VAL A 55 3.11 -7.47 23.89
C VAL A 55 2.11 -6.57 24.61
N THR A 56 2.62 -5.61 25.39
CA THR A 56 1.79 -4.75 26.27
C THR A 56 1.64 -3.32 25.76
N ALA A 57 2.57 -2.85 24.94
CA ALA A 57 2.49 -1.53 24.31
C ALA A 57 1.59 -1.55 23.07
N LYS A 58 0.99 -0.41 22.76
CA LYS A 58 -0.15 -0.27 21.83
C LYS A 58 0.23 0.31 20.46
N ASP A 59 1.49 0.65 20.27
CA ASP A 59 2.02 1.24 19.05
C ASP A 59 3.12 0.36 18.43
N ILE A 60 3.61 0.79 17.26
CA ILE A 60 4.60 0.04 16.49
C ILE A 60 5.94 -0.18 17.22
N SER A 61 6.28 0.68 18.19
CA SER A 61 7.53 0.56 18.94
C SER A 61 7.58 -0.73 19.76
N ALA A 62 6.42 -1.19 20.25
CA ALA A 62 6.26 -2.45 20.97
C ALA A 62 6.82 -3.64 20.16
N CYS A 63 6.51 -3.65 18.87
CA CYS A 63 6.86 -4.73 17.96
C CYS A 63 8.31 -4.62 17.49
N THR A 64 8.78 -3.41 17.19
CA THR A 64 10.14 -3.19 16.67
C THR A 64 11.25 -3.39 17.70
N SER A 65 10.92 -3.57 18.97
CA SER A 65 11.88 -3.97 20.01
C SER A 65 12.49 -5.36 19.72
N CYS A 66 11.68 -6.29 19.20
CA CYS A 66 12.12 -7.63 18.76
C CYS A 66 12.20 -7.73 17.23
N HIS A 67 11.38 -6.96 16.51
CA HIS A 67 11.33 -6.95 15.05
C HIS A 67 11.87 -5.64 14.46
N ALA A 68 13.10 -5.30 14.83
CA ALA A 68 13.74 -4.10 14.34
C ALA A 68 13.81 -4.09 12.80
N PRO A 69 13.67 -2.91 12.15
CA PRO A 69 13.97 -2.77 10.74
C PRO A 69 15.37 -3.30 10.45
N ASP A 70 15.48 -4.24 9.53
CA ASP A 70 16.74 -4.92 9.25
C ASP A 70 17.74 -3.94 8.60
N PRO A 71 18.89 -3.66 9.25
CA PRO A 71 19.91 -2.80 8.65
C PRO A 71 20.75 -3.53 7.60
N GLN A 72 20.60 -4.86 7.45
CA GLN A 72 21.40 -5.70 6.58
C GLN A 72 20.79 -5.74 5.17
N ASN A 73 21.59 -5.40 4.16
CA ASN A 73 21.21 -5.41 2.73
C ASN A 73 21.13 -6.83 2.15
N LYS A 74 20.65 -7.79 2.95
CA LYS A 74 20.55 -9.19 2.55
C LYS A 74 19.29 -9.39 1.71
N ALA A 75 19.47 -9.96 0.53
CA ALA A 75 18.41 -10.51 -0.31
C ALA A 75 17.79 -11.73 0.40
N ALA A 76 16.85 -11.48 1.30
CA ALA A 76 16.19 -12.49 2.10
C ALA A 76 14.78 -12.03 2.47
N ALA A 77 13.89 -12.99 2.71
CA ALA A 77 12.56 -12.72 3.21
C ALA A 77 12.59 -11.93 4.54
N LYS A 78 11.66 -10.99 4.69
CA LYS A 78 11.45 -10.18 5.90
C LYS A 78 10.01 -10.37 6.42
N PRO A 79 9.69 -11.50 7.08
CA PRO A 79 8.31 -11.88 7.42
C PRO A 79 7.56 -10.87 8.27
N TYR A 80 8.21 -10.23 9.24
CA TYR A 80 7.53 -9.25 10.09
C TYR A 80 7.05 -8.04 9.28
N SER A 81 7.97 -7.36 8.58
CA SER A 81 7.63 -6.17 7.80
C SER A 81 6.65 -6.52 6.68
N SER A 82 6.89 -7.60 5.94
CA SER A 82 6.00 -7.99 4.84
C SER A 82 4.59 -8.32 5.32
N LYS A 83 4.43 -9.16 6.35
CA LYS A 83 3.09 -9.49 6.87
C LYS A 83 2.37 -8.26 7.42
N LEU A 84 3.09 -7.36 8.11
CA LEU A 84 2.47 -6.13 8.60
C LEU A 84 1.94 -5.27 7.46
N HIS A 85 2.71 -5.08 6.39
CA HIS A 85 2.24 -4.32 5.22
C HIS A 85 1.11 -5.05 4.50
N LEU A 86 1.25 -6.35 4.22
CA LEU A 86 0.22 -7.13 3.52
C LEU A 86 -1.11 -7.13 4.26
N SER A 87 -1.12 -7.19 5.60
CA SER A 87 -2.37 -7.18 6.36
C SER A 87 -3.08 -5.82 6.38
N HIS A 88 -2.39 -4.73 6.04
CA HIS A 88 -2.93 -3.37 6.16
C HIS A 88 -2.97 -2.59 4.84
N MET A 89 -2.38 -3.12 3.77
CA MET A 89 -2.26 -2.46 2.47
C MET A 89 -2.93 -3.25 1.34
N GLN A 90 -3.90 -4.10 1.67
CA GLN A 90 -4.78 -4.70 0.67
C GLN A 90 -5.61 -3.61 -0.04
N PRO A 91 -6.10 -3.84 -1.26
CA PRO A 91 -6.84 -2.84 -2.04
C PRO A 91 -8.07 -2.25 -1.34
N ASP A 92 -8.70 -2.99 -0.43
CA ASP A 92 -9.85 -2.57 0.37
C ASP A 92 -9.47 -1.91 1.71
N ALA A 93 -8.19 -2.01 2.11
CA ALA A 93 -7.71 -1.42 3.33
C ALA A 93 -7.61 0.10 3.20
N LYS A 94 -8.46 0.82 3.94
CA LYS A 94 -8.51 2.30 3.96
C LYS A 94 -7.47 2.94 4.89
N LEU A 95 -6.38 2.24 5.20
CA LEU A 95 -5.35 2.74 6.12
C LEU A 95 -4.33 3.59 5.36
N ASP A 96 -4.10 4.83 5.81
CA ASP A 96 -3.04 5.67 5.23
C ASP A 96 -1.66 5.27 5.80
N CYS A 97 -0.62 5.37 4.96
CA CYS A 97 0.76 5.05 5.33
C CYS A 97 1.22 5.77 6.60
N LEU A 98 0.74 7.00 6.82
CA LEU A 98 1.07 7.85 7.97
C LEU A 98 0.39 7.39 9.27
N ALA A 99 -0.42 6.33 9.25
CA ALA A 99 -0.83 5.65 10.48
C ALA A 99 0.40 5.10 11.23
N CYS A 100 1.36 4.52 10.49
CA CYS A 100 2.58 3.92 11.06
C CYS A 100 3.84 4.74 10.75
N HIS A 101 3.86 5.46 9.63
CA HIS A 101 5.04 6.20 9.19
C HIS A 101 5.01 7.68 9.57
N THR A 102 6.20 8.27 9.66
CA THR A 102 6.40 9.72 9.70
C THR A 102 6.92 10.17 8.34
N TRP A 103 6.43 11.30 7.86
CA TRP A 103 6.86 11.84 6.58
C TRP A 103 6.89 13.36 6.60
N LYS A 104 7.98 13.91 6.07
CA LYS A 104 8.11 15.31 5.70
C LYS A 104 8.60 15.35 4.24
N PRO A 105 7.79 15.87 3.30
CA PRO A 105 8.12 15.87 1.88
C PRO A 105 9.53 16.40 1.61
N GLY A 106 10.31 15.63 0.84
CA GLY A 106 11.68 15.94 0.44
C GLY A 106 12.71 15.93 1.58
N LYS A 107 12.34 15.60 2.82
CA LYS A 107 13.24 15.69 3.98
C LYS A 107 13.41 14.41 4.76
N THR A 108 12.32 13.73 5.12
CA THR A 108 12.43 12.49 5.91
C THR A 108 11.22 11.61 5.71
N PHE A 109 11.47 10.32 5.59
CA PHE A 109 10.49 9.26 5.71
C PHE A 109 10.99 8.28 6.75
N GLY A 110 10.16 7.95 7.72
CA GLY A 110 10.55 7.16 8.88
C GLY A 110 9.41 6.32 9.42
N LEU A 111 9.72 5.52 10.42
CA LEU A 111 8.74 4.76 11.19
C LEU A 111 8.52 5.49 12.53
N LYS A 112 7.26 5.64 12.95
CA LYS A 112 6.97 6.23 14.26
C LYS A 112 7.67 5.42 15.36
N GLY A 113 8.30 6.09 16.32
CA GLY A 113 9.05 5.44 17.40
C GLY A 113 10.43 4.87 17.00
N ALA A 114 10.78 4.82 15.72
CA ALA A 114 12.13 4.45 15.30
C ALA A 114 13.09 5.64 15.40
N LYS A 115 14.33 5.37 15.84
CA LYS A 115 15.36 6.42 15.98
C LYS A 115 15.98 6.84 14.64
N LYS A 116 16.01 5.94 13.66
CA LYS A 116 16.65 6.19 12.36
C LYS A 116 15.58 6.33 11.27
N PRO A 117 15.66 7.36 10.42
CA PRO A 117 14.79 7.46 9.26
C PRO A 117 15.07 6.31 8.28
N LEU A 118 14.06 5.96 7.50
CA LEU A 118 14.17 4.98 6.42
C LEU A 118 14.73 5.61 5.13
N GLY A 119 14.55 6.91 4.95
CA GLY A 119 15.08 7.65 3.81
C GLY A 119 14.39 8.99 3.62
N THR A 120 14.31 9.42 2.37
CA THR A 120 13.63 10.65 1.93
C THR A 120 12.63 10.30 0.84
N LEU A 121 11.46 10.95 0.83
CA LEU A 121 10.46 10.83 -0.24
C LEU A 121 9.93 12.21 -0.59
N THR A 122 9.89 12.55 -1.88
CA THR A 122 9.13 13.71 -2.37
C THR A 122 7.63 13.42 -2.36
N THR A 123 6.80 14.40 -2.70
CA THR A 123 5.35 14.20 -2.83
C THR A 123 5.04 13.16 -3.89
N GLU A 124 5.69 13.27 -5.05
CA GLU A 124 5.56 12.34 -6.16
C GLU A 124 6.04 10.95 -5.76
N GLY A 125 7.17 10.86 -5.04
CA GLY A 125 7.69 9.60 -4.51
C GLY A 125 6.73 8.92 -3.52
N MET A 126 5.99 9.68 -2.71
CA MET A 126 4.97 9.11 -1.81
C MET A 126 3.81 8.51 -2.61
N ASP A 127 3.33 9.19 -3.65
CA ASP A 127 2.25 8.68 -4.49
C ASP A 127 2.67 7.42 -5.26
N GLN A 128 3.92 7.40 -5.75
CA GLN A 128 4.51 6.21 -6.35
C GLN A 128 4.63 5.05 -5.36
N ILE A 129 5.13 5.30 -4.15
CA ILE A 129 5.22 4.29 -3.09
C ILE A 129 3.83 3.69 -2.78
N ARG A 130 2.77 4.51 -2.71
CA ARG A 130 1.40 4.02 -2.51
C ARG A 130 0.96 3.07 -3.63
N GLN A 131 1.22 3.44 -4.89
CA GLN A 131 0.91 2.59 -6.04
C GLN A 131 1.73 1.29 -6.03
N ILE A 132 3.02 1.37 -5.70
CA ILE A 132 3.91 0.21 -5.58
C ILE A 132 3.41 -0.73 -4.49
N PHE A 133 3.02 -0.24 -3.31
CA PHE A 133 2.49 -1.08 -2.25
C PHE A 133 1.15 -1.73 -2.62
N ALA A 134 0.28 -1.02 -3.33
CA ALA A 134 -0.96 -1.60 -3.86
C ALA A 134 -0.66 -2.73 -4.87
N SER A 135 0.30 -2.52 -5.78
CA SER A 135 0.75 -3.56 -6.71
C SER A 135 1.36 -4.74 -5.96
N TRP A 136 2.30 -4.49 -5.04
CA TRP A 136 2.97 -5.52 -4.25
C TRP A 136 2.00 -6.32 -3.38
N ALA A 137 0.90 -5.71 -2.91
CA ALA A 137 -0.10 -6.39 -2.11
C ALA A 137 -0.99 -7.35 -2.91
N SER A 138 -1.33 -7.02 -4.18
CA SER A 138 -2.41 -7.72 -4.88
C SER A 138 -2.25 -7.94 -6.38
N SER A 139 -1.20 -7.44 -7.02
CA SER A 139 -1.05 -7.55 -8.47
C SER A 139 -0.71 -8.98 -8.94
N LYS A 140 -0.64 -9.14 -10.27
CA LYS A 140 -0.10 -10.33 -10.94
C LYS A 140 1.36 -10.19 -11.34
N TYR A 141 2.01 -9.09 -10.95
CA TYR A 141 3.37 -8.77 -11.35
C TYR A 141 4.39 -9.36 -10.35
N LEU A 142 5.67 -9.27 -10.73
CA LEU A 142 6.78 -9.90 -10.02
C LEU A 142 6.87 -9.49 -8.54
N ASP A 143 6.55 -8.23 -8.25
CA ASP A 143 6.51 -7.66 -6.91
C ASP A 143 5.53 -8.41 -5.99
N ALA A 144 4.31 -8.65 -6.45
CA ALA A 144 3.29 -9.38 -5.69
C ALA A 144 3.63 -10.85 -5.49
N HIS A 145 4.24 -11.50 -6.49
CA HIS A 145 4.73 -12.87 -6.36
C HIS A 145 5.79 -12.99 -5.25
N HIS A 146 6.68 -12.01 -5.15
CA HIS A 146 7.68 -11.92 -4.09
C HIS A 146 7.08 -11.50 -2.75
N GLY A 147 6.09 -10.59 -2.76
CA GLY A 147 5.32 -10.20 -1.56
C GLY A 147 4.68 -11.40 -0.86
N LYS A 148 4.05 -12.30 -1.64
CA LYS A 148 3.49 -13.58 -1.13
C LYS A 148 4.53 -14.49 -0.48
N LYS A 149 5.81 -14.29 -0.75
CA LYS A 149 6.94 -15.01 -0.15
C LYS A 149 7.67 -14.19 0.92
N ASN A 150 7.04 -13.13 1.43
CA ASN A 150 7.55 -12.25 2.47
C ASN A 150 8.80 -11.45 2.04
N VAL A 151 9.01 -11.26 0.74
CA VAL A 151 10.13 -10.47 0.21
C VAL A 151 9.66 -9.00 0.12
N THR A 152 10.37 -8.12 0.81
CA THR A 152 10.11 -6.67 0.84
C THR A 152 11.00 -5.92 -0.14
N CYS A 153 10.68 -4.65 -0.42
CA CYS A 153 11.43 -3.82 -1.37
C CYS A 153 12.95 -3.85 -1.12
N SER A 154 13.37 -3.76 0.15
CA SER A 154 14.78 -3.78 0.56
C SER A 154 15.53 -5.08 0.27
N ALA A 155 14.83 -6.19 0.02
CA ALA A 155 15.47 -7.43 -0.40
C ALA A 155 15.99 -7.34 -1.85
N CYS A 156 15.39 -6.47 -2.68
CA CYS A 156 15.81 -6.21 -4.06
C CYS A 156 16.53 -4.86 -4.21
N HIS A 157 15.97 -3.79 -3.64
CA HIS A 157 16.47 -2.40 -3.70
C HIS A 157 17.37 -2.03 -2.53
N GLU A 158 17.89 -3.03 -1.81
CA GLU A 158 18.81 -2.86 -0.69
C GLU A 158 18.28 -1.88 0.38
N ARG A 159 18.99 -0.78 0.64
CA ARG A 159 18.62 0.24 1.63
C ARG A 159 17.94 1.45 1.04
N LYS A 160 17.69 1.45 -0.26
CA LYS A 160 17.03 2.57 -0.92
C LYS A 160 15.54 2.34 -0.95
N LEU A 161 14.78 3.42 -0.76
CA LEU A 161 13.38 3.42 -1.14
C LEU A 161 13.36 3.35 -2.66
N PRO A 162 12.59 2.42 -3.27
CA PRO A 162 12.58 2.27 -4.71
C PRO A 162 12.08 3.55 -5.36
N GLU A 163 12.86 4.05 -6.31
CA GLU A 163 12.51 5.21 -7.15
C GLU A 163 12.13 4.75 -8.56
N SER A 164 11.38 5.60 -9.28
CA SER A 164 11.04 5.29 -10.67
C SER A 164 12.30 5.26 -11.53
N GLY A 165 12.48 4.16 -12.28
CA GLY A 165 13.67 3.94 -13.10
C GLY A 165 14.82 3.24 -12.38
N ASP A 166 14.65 2.89 -11.09
CA ASP A 166 15.61 2.04 -10.39
C ASP A 166 15.80 0.71 -11.13
N THR A 167 17.05 0.26 -11.17
CA THR A 167 17.42 -1.06 -11.67
C THR A 167 17.90 -1.93 -10.53
N VAL A 168 17.65 -3.24 -10.65
CA VAL A 168 18.11 -4.24 -9.70
C VAL A 168 19.11 -5.13 -10.41
N ALA A 169 20.31 -5.27 -9.85
CA ALA A 169 21.34 -6.13 -10.42
C ALA A 169 20.94 -7.62 -10.30
N SER A 170 21.32 -8.42 -11.29
CA SER A 170 20.92 -9.83 -11.38
C SER A 170 21.40 -10.67 -10.19
N ASP A 171 22.49 -10.28 -9.53
CA ASP A 171 23.00 -10.90 -8.29
C ASP A 171 21.92 -11.00 -7.20
N ARG A 172 21.01 -10.01 -7.14
CA ARG A 172 19.89 -10.00 -6.19
C ARG A 172 18.93 -11.16 -6.44
N CYS A 173 18.63 -11.46 -7.70
CA CYS A 173 17.78 -12.58 -8.08
C CYS A 173 18.47 -13.90 -7.72
N LEU A 174 19.76 -14.01 -8.07
CA LEU A 174 20.55 -15.23 -7.89
C LEU A 174 20.84 -15.54 -6.41
N ALA A 175 20.82 -14.55 -5.52
CA ALA A 175 20.96 -14.78 -4.08
C ALA A 175 19.89 -15.73 -3.50
N CYS A 176 18.70 -15.79 -4.11
CA CYS A 176 17.64 -16.71 -3.72
C CYS A 176 17.41 -17.84 -4.75
N HIS A 177 17.60 -17.56 -6.05
CA HIS A 177 17.31 -18.50 -7.12
C HIS A 177 18.50 -19.35 -7.56
N GLY A 178 19.72 -18.96 -7.19
CA GLY A 178 20.95 -19.66 -7.51
C GLY A 178 21.41 -19.40 -8.95
N ASP A 179 21.28 -20.41 -9.80
CA ASP A 179 21.79 -20.40 -11.17
C ASP A 179 20.86 -19.66 -12.14
N ILE A 180 21.44 -18.82 -13.02
CA ILE A 180 20.68 -17.98 -13.95
C ILE A 180 19.97 -18.80 -15.03
N GLU A 181 20.59 -19.87 -15.54
CA GLU A 181 20.00 -20.72 -16.57
C GLU A 181 18.78 -21.47 -16.03
N LYS A 182 18.87 -21.96 -14.77
CA LYS A 182 17.73 -22.57 -14.08
C LYS A 182 16.60 -21.58 -13.84
N LEU A 183 16.91 -20.32 -13.51
CA LEU A 183 15.90 -19.28 -13.34
C LEU A 183 15.22 -18.94 -14.68
N ALA A 184 16.01 -18.73 -15.73
CA ALA A 184 15.51 -18.47 -17.08
C ALA A 184 14.59 -19.62 -17.52
N LYS A 185 15.04 -20.87 -17.42
CA LYS A 185 14.22 -22.04 -17.77
C LYS A 185 12.91 -22.14 -16.98
N LYS A 186 12.91 -21.73 -15.71
CA LYS A 186 11.69 -21.74 -14.87
C LYS A 186 10.68 -20.67 -15.27
N THR A 187 11.16 -19.59 -15.88
CA THR A 187 10.36 -18.43 -16.28
C THR A 187 10.07 -18.39 -17.78
N GLU A 188 10.58 -19.38 -18.53
CA GLU A 188 10.38 -19.54 -19.96
C GLU A 188 8.87 -19.59 -20.31
N PRO A 189 8.38 -18.66 -21.15
CA PRO A 189 7.01 -18.69 -21.60
C PRO A 189 6.79 -19.92 -22.49
N LYS A 190 5.73 -20.70 -22.22
CA LYS A 190 5.43 -21.92 -22.97
C LYS A 190 5.21 -21.67 -24.46
N ASP A 191 4.56 -20.56 -24.78
CA ASP A 191 4.10 -20.26 -26.14
C ASP A 191 5.10 -19.37 -26.91
N PHE A 192 5.98 -18.65 -26.20
CA PHE A 192 6.93 -17.69 -26.78
C PHE A 192 8.28 -17.72 -26.05
N PRO A 193 9.11 -18.77 -26.25
CA PRO A 193 10.41 -18.91 -25.59
C PRO A 193 11.35 -17.73 -25.79
N ASP A 194 11.25 -17.06 -26.95
CA ASP A 194 12.01 -15.87 -27.34
C ASP A 194 11.70 -14.62 -26.50
N ARG A 195 10.62 -14.64 -25.71
CA ARG A 195 10.17 -13.52 -24.87
C ARG A 195 10.51 -13.71 -23.39
N ASN A 196 11.43 -14.60 -23.07
CA ASN A 196 11.90 -14.76 -21.69
C ASN A 196 12.60 -13.47 -21.22
N PRO A 197 12.15 -12.83 -20.12
CA PRO A 197 12.74 -11.58 -19.64
C PRO A 197 14.10 -11.77 -18.91
N HIS A 198 14.66 -12.98 -18.90
CA HIS A 198 15.95 -13.35 -18.30
C HIS A 198 16.83 -14.05 -19.33
#